data_AF-A0A949D9J7-F1
#
_entry.id   AF-A0A949D9J7-F1
#
_cell.length_a   1.000
_cell.length_b   1.000
_cell.length_c   1.000
_cell.angle_alpha   90.00
_cell.angle_beta   90.00
_cell.angle_gamma   90.00
#
_symmetry.space_group_name_H-M   'P 1'
#
loop_
_entity.id
_entity.type
_entity.pdbx_description
1 polymer ?
#
loop_
_entity_poly.entity_id
_entity_poly.type
_entity_poly.pdbx_seq_one_letter_code
_entity_poly.pdbx_strand_id
1 'polypeptide(L)'
;MSTHALPLLKYRLALYGQLARIDKPIGTLLLLWPTLWALWFAAGGFPDIPRLIVFVLGTFLMRSAGCVLNDIADRKFDGKVKRTKQRVLASGKVFLWEAVVLALVLLGCAALLLLFLNDLAVQYAFTAVFIAAIYPYFKRFFAIPQAILGIAFGFGVLIAFADTQGQVPPVAWIMFLGNFFWAIAYDTVYAMVDRDDDVKLGLRSSAITFGQFDLIAVGLCYALFMWCMLIVGQSLPGPGGSHLLYWLGWFVTAGLCGLFVLKIRARDRDQCFAVFRANNYVGIPFLIALMLQLGF
;
A
#
# COMPACT_ATOMS: atom_id res chain seq x y z
N MET A 1 5.24 -17.40 41.60
CA MET A 1 4.10 -16.93 40.77
C MET A 1 4.52 -16.25 39.45
N SER A 2 5.76 -16.43 38.94
CA SER A 2 6.28 -15.65 37.79
C SER A 2 6.70 -16.45 36.54
N THR A 3 6.67 -17.78 36.55
CA THR A 3 7.22 -18.62 35.45
C THR A 3 6.30 -18.75 34.23
N HIS A 4 4.99 -18.53 34.37
CA HIS A 4 4.01 -18.63 33.27
C HIS A 4 3.62 -17.29 32.63
N ALA A 5 3.99 -16.15 33.24
CA ALA A 5 3.59 -14.83 32.75
C ALA A 5 4.35 -14.40 31.47
N LEU A 6 5.66 -14.69 31.40
CA LEU A 6 6.48 -14.33 30.25
C LEU A 6 6.11 -15.09 28.96
N PRO A 7 5.82 -16.42 29.00
CA PRO A 7 5.29 -17.14 27.83
C PRO A 7 3.93 -16.61 27.35
N LEU A 8 3.03 -16.27 28.28
CA LEU A 8 1.71 -15.74 27.95
C LEU A 8 1.80 -14.34 27.31
N LEU A 9 2.64 -13.46 27.85
CA LEU A 9 2.87 -12.13 27.28
C LEU A 9 3.44 -12.23 25.86
N LYS A 10 4.47 -13.06 25.65
CA LYS A 10 5.06 -13.30 24.32
C LYS A 10 4.02 -13.81 23.33
N TYR A 11 3.17 -14.75 23.74
CA TYR A 11 2.09 -15.26 22.92
C TYR A 11 1.09 -14.15 22.52
N ARG A 12 0.67 -13.33 23.47
CA ARG A 12 -0.28 -12.23 23.23
C ARG A 12 0.30 -11.15 22.32
N LEU A 13 1.57 -10.77 22.52
CA LEU A 13 2.28 -9.85 21.63
C LEU A 13 2.40 -10.41 20.21
N ALA A 14 2.65 -11.71 20.05
CA ALA A 14 2.66 -12.34 18.73
C ALA A 14 1.29 -12.29 18.06
N LEU A 15 0.20 -12.48 18.80
CA LEU A 15 -1.16 -12.34 18.28
C LEU A 15 -1.47 -10.89 17.85
N TYR A 16 -1.07 -9.90 18.65
CA TYR A 16 -1.23 -8.49 18.28
C TYR A 16 -0.37 -8.12 17.06
N GLY A 17 0.84 -8.64 16.97
CA GLY A 17 1.70 -8.48 15.79
C GLY A 17 1.07 -9.06 14.52
N GLN A 18 0.46 -10.24 14.61
CA GLN A 18 -0.31 -10.83 13.51
C GLN A 18 -1.55 -10.00 13.15
N LEU A 19 -2.26 -9.46 14.16
CA LEU A 19 -3.41 -8.59 13.94
C LEU A 19 -3.00 -7.28 13.24
N ALA A 20 -1.84 -6.72 13.59
CA ALA A 20 -1.23 -5.55 12.96
C ALA A 20 -0.46 -5.86 11.64
N ARG A 21 -0.41 -7.13 11.21
CA ARG A 21 0.31 -7.62 10.01
C ARG A 21 1.82 -7.38 10.03
N ILE A 22 2.43 -7.35 11.21
CA ILE A 22 3.90 -7.24 11.35
C ILE A 22 4.59 -8.46 10.71
N ASP A 23 3.94 -9.64 10.74
CA ASP A 23 4.42 -10.86 10.09
C ASP A 23 4.33 -10.84 8.55
N LYS A 24 3.59 -9.88 7.97
CA LYS A 24 3.29 -9.80 6.53
C LYS A 24 3.57 -8.39 5.98
N PRO A 25 4.86 -8.02 5.83
CA PRO A 25 5.28 -6.64 5.58
C PRO A 25 4.96 -6.13 4.17
N ILE A 26 4.61 -7.01 3.22
CA ILE A 26 4.36 -6.63 1.81
C ILE A 26 3.38 -5.47 1.70
N GLY A 27 2.27 -5.50 2.45
CA GLY A 27 1.29 -4.42 2.39
C GLY A 27 1.82 -3.08 2.91
N THR A 28 2.75 -3.09 3.87
CA THR A 28 3.43 -1.88 4.37
C THR A 28 4.40 -1.37 3.33
N LEU A 29 5.16 -2.26 2.70
CA LEU A 29 6.13 -1.87 1.67
C LEU A 29 5.43 -1.29 0.43
N LEU A 30 4.32 -1.87 -0.01
CA LEU A 30 3.52 -1.34 -1.13
C LEU A 30 2.95 0.07 -0.85
N LEU A 31 2.72 0.42 0.42
CA LEU A 31 2.36 1.78 0.83
C LEU A 31 3.60 2.68 0.97
N LEU A 32 4.74 2.10 1.36
CA LEU A 32 5.98 2.81 1.64
C LEU A 32 6.68 3.29 0.37
N TRP A 33 6.84 2.43 -0.64
CA TRP A 33 7.55 2.78 -1.87
C TRP A 33 7.08 4.10 -2.52
N PRO A 34 5.78 4.32 -2.79
CA PRO A 34 5.32 5.56 -3.41
C PRO A 34 5.53 6.77 -2.51
N THR A 35 5.42 6.58 -1.19
CA THR A 35 5.72 7.61 -0.19
C THR A 35 7.20 8.02 -0.25
N LEU A 36 8.11 7.05 -0.35
CA LEU A 36 9.54 7.32 -0.45
C LEU A 36 9.91 7.90 -1.82
N TRP A 37 9.33 7.42 -2.92
CA TRP A 37 9.53 8.04 -4.24
C TRP A 37 9.20 9.53 -4.21
N ALA A 38 8.04 9.86 -3.63
CA ALA A 38 7.60 11.22 -3.48
C ALA A 38 8.50 12.04 -2.57
N LEU A 39 8.94 11.48 -1.44
CA LEU A 39 9.81 12.18 -0.49
C LEU A 39 11.17 12.53 -1.11
N TRP A 40 11.82 11.58 -1.80
CA TRP A 40 13.08 11.84 -2.51
C TRP A 40 12.90 12.84 -3.65
N PHE A 41 11.84 12.68 -4.45
CA PHE A 41 11.55 13.58 -5.54
C PHE A 41 11.29 15.00 -5.03
N ALA A 42 10.46 15.14 -4.00
CA ALA A 42 10.05 16.42 -3.44
C ALA A 42 11.21 17.15 -2.78
N ALA A 43 12.12 16.42 -2.11
CA ALA A 43 13.34 16.95 -1.53
C ALA A 43 14.39 17.34 -2.57
N GLY A 44 14.29 16.83 -3.81
CA GLY A 44 15.29 17.04 -4.85
C GLY A 44 16.63 16.35 -4.56
N GLY A 45 16.62 15.29 -3.75
CA GLY A 45 17.82 14.66 -3.20
C GLY A 45 17.50 13.83 -1.95
N PHE A 46 18.48 13.63 -1.09
CA PHE A 46 18.27 12.93 0.17
C PHE A 46 17.38 13.72 1.12
N PRO A 47 16.29 13.13 1.64
CA PRO A 47 15.39 13.82 2.54
C PRO A 47 16.00 13.97 3.93
N ASP A 48 15.58 15.03 4.62
CA ASP A 48 15.89 15.24 6.03
C ASP A 48 15.52 14.02 6.88
N ILE A 49 16.44 13.56 7.73
CA ILE A 49 16.31 12.30 8.49
C ILE A 49 15.06 12.28 9.38
N PRO A 50 14.74 13.34 10.17
CA PRO A 50 13.48 13.44 10.89
C PRO A 50 12.24 13.18 10.01
N ARG A 51 12.17 13.78 8.81
CA ARG A 51 11.06 13.55 7.87
C ARG A 51 11.02 12.11 7.39
N LEU A 52 12.17 11.54 7.00
CA LEU A 52 12.25 10.15 6.60
C LEU A 52 11.69 9.21 7.69
N ILE A 53 12.05 9.45 8.95
CA ILE A 53 11.53 8.69 10.10
C ILE A 53 10.02 8.86 10.23
N VAL A 54 9.51 10.10 10.15
CA VAL A 54 8.07 10.40 10.23
C VAL A 54 7.28 9.65 9.15
N PHE A 55 7.74 9.69 7.89
CA PHE A 55 7.04 9.02 6.78
C PHE A 55 7.12 7.49 6.85
N VAL A 56 8.25 6.93 7.25
CA VAL A 56 8.43 5.47 7.44
C VAL A 56 7.55 4.97 8.59
N LEU A 57 7.61 5.63 9.76
CA LEU A 57 6.80 5.26 10.93
C LEU A 57 5.31 5.48 10.66
N GLY A 58 4.95 6.61 10.05
CA GLY A 58 3.56 6.92 9.70
C GLY A 58 2.97 5.87 8.77
N THR A 59 3.71 5.47 7.73
CA THR A 59 3.32 4.38 6.83
C THR A 59 3.11 3.06 7.56
N PHE A 60 4.06 2.68 8.42
CA PHE A 60 3.97 1.45 9.21
C PHE A 60 2.75 1.45 10.13
N LEU A 61 2.59 2.51 10.93
CA LEU A 61 1.49 2.66 11.89
C LEU A 61 0.13 2.68 11.20
N MET A 62 -0.02 3.47 10.13
CA MET A 62 -1.27 3.58 9.40
C MET A 62 -1.63 2.29 8.67
N ARG A 63 -0.65 1.58 8.09
CA ARG A 63 -0.91 0.27 7.49
C ARG A 63 -1.37 -0.74 8.53
N SER A 64 -0.70 -0.79 9.68
CA SER A 64 -1.07 -1.66 10.80
C SER A 64 -2.46 -1.32 11.34
N ALA A 65 -2.76 -0.04 11.58
CA ALA A 65 -4.08 0.39 12.04
C ALA A 65 -5.19 0.01 11.05
N GLY A 66 -4.99 0.31 9.76
CA GLY A 66 -5.95 -0.04 8.70
C GLY A 66 -6.17 -1.55 8.59
N CYS A 67 -5.13 -2.35 8.81
CA CYS A 67 -5.22 -3.81 8.90
C CYS A 67 -6.10 -4.29 10.07
N VAL A 68 -5.91 -3.74 11.27
CA VAL A 68 -6.72 -4.08 12.45
C VAL A 68 -8.17 -3.66 12.25
N LEU A 69 -8.41 -2.43 11.75
CA LEU A 69 -9.75 -1.92 11.46
C LEU A 69 -10.46 -2.73 10.37
N ASN A 70 -9.73 -3.16 9.33
CA ASN A 70 -10.30 -4.03 8.30
C ASN A 70 -10.73 -5.39 8.88
N ASP A 71 -9.96 -5.99 9.79
CA ASP A 71 -10.39 -7.22 10.48
C ASP A 71 -11.61 -7.01 11.36
N ILE A 72 -11.70 -5.87 12.03
CA ILE A 72 -12.89 -5.51 12.81
C ILE A 72 -14.13 -5.44 11.91
N ALA A 73 -14.01 -4.77 10.76
CA ALA A 73 -15.10 -4.62 9.78
C ALA A 73 -15.48 -5.94 9.10
N ASP A 74 -14.50 -6.80 8.82
CA ASP A 74 -14.67 -8.05 8.07
C ASP A 74 -14.88 -9.29 8.98
N ARG A 75 -14.86 -9.13 10.31
CA ARG A 75 -14.90 -10.24 11.30
C ARG A 75 -15.96 -11.31 11.01
N LYS A 76 -17.17 -10.91 10.58
CA LYS A 76 -18.29 -11.85 10.30
C LYS A 76 -18.11 -12.61 8.97
N PHE A 77 -17.32 -12.08 8.05
CA PHE A 77 -17.06 -12.65 6.72
C PHE A 77 -15.77 -13.46 6.71
N ASP A 78 -14.74 -12.99 7.41
CA ASP A 78 -13.41 -13.63 7.42
C ASP A 78 -13.46 -15.08 7.88
N GLY A 79 -14.37 -15.44 8.81
CA GLY A 79 -14.56 -16.83 9.24
C GLY A 79 -15.02 -17.79 8.12
N LYS A 80 -15.52 -17.26 7.00
CA LYS A 80 -16.09 -18.03 5.88
C LYS A 80 -15.16 -18.13 4.67
N VAL A 81 -14.04 -17.39 4.64
CA VAL A 81 -13.07 -17.39 3.53
C VAL A 81 -11.91 -18.31 3.85
N LYS A 82 -11.51 -19.18 2.90
CA LYS A 82 -10.47 -20.21 3.13
C LYS A 82 -9.16 -19.64 3.68
N ARG A 83 -8.74 -18.48 3.16
CA ARG A 83 -7.50 -17.80 3.52
C ARG A 83 -7.60 -17.05 4.85
N THR A 84 -8.74 -16.45 5.17
CA THR A 84 -8.87 -15.52 6.32
C THR A 84 -9.54 -16.14 7.54
N LYS A 85 -10.07 -17.37 7.44
CA LYS A 85 -10.64 -18.12 8.57
C LYS A 85 -9.67 -18.30 9.76
N GLN A 86 -8.37 -18.27 9.50
CA GLN A 86 -7.33 -18.40 10.53
C GLN A 86 -6.81 -17.05 11.08
N ARG A 87 -7.37 -15.91 10.62
CA ARG A 87 -7.02 -14.60 11.17
C ARG A 87 -7.31 -14.55 12.67
N VAL A 88 -6.49 -13.81 13.40
CA VAL A 88 -6.49 -13.77 14.87
C VAL A 88 -7.86 -13.40 15.43
N LEU A 89 -8.50 -12.36 14.86
CA LEU A 89 -9.81 -11.91 15.32
C LEU A 89 -10.95 -12.85 14.86
N ALA A 90 -10.88 -13.37 13.63
CA ALA A 90 -11.89 -14.29 13.09
C ALA A 90 -11.90 -15.65 13.80
N SER A 91 -10.73 -16.14 14.21
CA SER A 91 -10.56 -17.39 14.98
C SER A 91 -10.79 -17.24 16.48
N GLY A 92 -11.11 -16.03 16.97
CA GLY A 92 -11.41 -15.78 18.39
C GLY A 92 -10.19 -15.82 19.32
N LYS A 93 -8.96 -15.80 18.79
CA LYS A 93 -7.72 -15.80 19.61
C LYS A 93 -7.49 -14.48 20.36
N VAL A 94 -8.15 -13.40 19.92
CA VAL A 94 -8.14 -12.07 20.52
C VAL A 94 -9.57 -11.55 20.55
N PHE A 95 -9.95 -10.87 21.63
CA PHE A 95 -11.28 -10.26 21.77
C PHE A 95 -11.42 -9.00 20.91
N LEU A 96 -12.66 -8.65 20.55
CA LEU A 96 -12.93 -7.45 19.75
C LEU A 96 -12.46 -6.16 20.41
N TRP A 97 -12.66 -6.02 21.73
CA TRP A 97 -12.23 -4.82 22.46
C TRP A 97 -10.72 -4.63 22.40
N GLU A 98 -9.94 -5.71 22.40
CA GLU A 98 -8.48 -5.65 22.29
C GLU A 98 -8.05 -5.14 20.92
N ALA A 99 -8.73 -5.58 19.86
CA ALA A 99 -8.49 -5.09 18.51
C ALA A 99 -8.80 -3.59 18.40
N VAL A 100 -9.89 -3.12 19.04
CA VAL A 100 -10.23 -1.69 19.10
C VAL A 100 -9.16 -0.90 19.84
N VAL A 101 -8.71 -1.35 21.01
CA VAL A 101 -7.64 -0.70 21.77
C VAL A 101 -6.34 -0.65 20.96
N LEU A 102 -5.96 -1.75 20.31
CA LEU A 102 -4.76 -1.77 19.45
C LEU A 102 -4.87 -0.78 18.29
N ALA A 103 -6.03 -0.70 17.63
CA ALA A 103 -6.26 0.28 16.57
C ALA A 103 -6.14 1.72 17.09
N LEU A 104 -6.73 2.02 18.25
CA LEU A 104 -6.64 3.35 18.88
C LEU A 104 -5.20 3.72 19.25
N VAL A 105 -4.42 2.78 19.79
CA VAL A 105 -3.00 3.01 20.10
C VAL A 105 -2.20 3.29 18.83
N LEU A 106 -2.38 2.49 17.78
CA LEU A 106 -1.68 2.70 16.50
C LEU A 106 -2.04 4.05 15.86
N LEU A 107 -3.33 4.41 15.86
CA LEU A 107 -3.80 5.70 15.36
C LEU A 107 -3.31 6.87 16.23
N GLY A 108 -3.28 6.71 17.56
CA GLY A 108 -2.73 7.71 18.48
C GLY A 108 -1.25 7.95 18.22
N CYS A 109 -0.45 6.89 18.06
CA CYS A 109 0.96 7.01 17.67
C CYS A 109 1.12 7.68 16.30
N ALA A 110 0.28 7.36 15.32
CA ALA A 110 0.32 8.01 14.01
C ALA A 110 -0.09 9.50 14.10
N ALA A 111 -1.05 9.83 14.95
CA ALA A 111 -1.49 11.22 15.18
C ALA A 111 -0.39 12.07 15.84
N LEU A 112 0.44 11.49 16.72
CA LEU A 112 1.60 12.19 17.29
C LEU A 112 2.61 12.59 16.22
N LEU A 113 2.73 11.83 15.13
CA LEU A 113 3.62 12.18 14.02
C LEU A 113 3.16 13.43 13.25
N LEU A 114 1.87 13.78 13.32
CA LEU A 114 1.33 14.99 12.68
C LEU A 114 1.91 16.27 13.28
N LEU A 115 2.38 16.23 14.52
CA LEU A 115 3.03 17.37 15.19
C LEU A 115 4.36 17.77 14.53
N PHE A 116 4.92 16.90 13.67
CA PHE A 116 6.16 17.14 12.95
C PHE A 116 5.95 17.52 11.48
N LEU A 117 4.68 17.67 11.05
CA LEU A 117 4.32 18.01 9.68
C LEU A 117 3.75 19.44 9.62
N ASN A 118 3.83 20.06 8.44
CA ASN A 118 3.18 21.35 8.22
C ASN A 118 1.64 21.24 8.08
N ASP A 119 0.94 22.36 8.19
CA ASP A 119 -0.53 22.41 8.17
C ASP A 119 -1.15 21.79 6.91
N LEU A 120 -0.51 21.97 5.74
CA LEU A 120 -1.00 21.42 4.49
C LEU A 120 -0.91 19.89 4.48
N ALA A 121 0.23 19.34 4.91
CA ALA A 121 0.43 17.91 5.05
C ALA A 121 -0.55 17.28 6.06
N VAL A 122 -0.83 17.98 7.16
CA VAL A 122 -1.84 17.56 8.15
C VAL A 122 -3.24 17.49 7.54
N GLN A 123 -3.65 18.46 6.73
CA GLN A 123 -4.95 18.44 6.03
C GLN A 123 -5.07 17.23 5.07
N TYR A 124 -4.01 16.93 4.32
CA TYR A 124 -3.96 15.73 3.47
C TYR A 124 -3.98 14.44 4.30
N ALA A 125 -3.31 14.40 5.46
CA ALA A 125 -3.33 13.25 6.36
C ALA A 125 -4.74 12.97 6.90
N PHE A 126 -5.49 13.99 7.31
CA PHE A 126 -6.90 13.82 7.70
C PHE A 126 -7.78 13.30 6.55
N THR A 127 -7.56 13.80 5.34
CA THR A 127 -8.25 13.32 4.15
C THR A 127 -7.92 11.83 3.87
N ALA A 128 -6.66 11.45 4.02
CA ALA A 128 -6.21 10.06 3.89
C ALA A 128 -6.88 9.14 4.92
N VAL A 129 -6.94 9.57 6.19
CA VAL A 129 -7.61 8.82 7.28
C VAL A 129 -9.09 8.63 6.97
N PHE A 130 -9.78 9.67 6.51
CA PHE A 130 -11.19 9.58 6.13
C PHE A 130 -11.42 8.53 5.04
N ILE A 131 -10.61 8.56 3.97
CA ILE A 131 -10.72 7.60 2.86
C ILE A 131 -10.39 6.17 3.32
N ALA A 132 -9.34 6.02 4.14
CA ALA A 132 -8.96 4.73 4.69
C ALA A 132 -10.06 4.14 5.60
N ALA A 133 -10.78 4.98 6.35
CA ALA A 133 -11.87 4.56 7.23
C ALA A 133 -13.09 4.05 6.45
N ILE A 134 -13.40 4.66 5.30
CA ILE A 134 -14.55 4.25 4.47
C ILE A 134 -14.24 3.05 3.56
N TYR A 135 -12.97 2.84 3.17
CA TYR A 135 -12.55 1.78 2.24
C TYR A 135 -13.13 0.39 2.52
N PRO A 136 -13.11 -0.16 3.76
CA PRO A 136 -13.57 -1.54 4.02
C PRO A 136 -15.02 -1.78 3.61
N TYR A 137 -15.85 -0.74 3.60
CA TYR A 137 -17.26 -0.83 3.26
C TYR A 137 -17.52 -0.92 1.75
N PHE A 138 -16.59 -0.48 0.90
CA PHE A 138 -16.78 -0.43 -0.55
C PHE A 138 -16.86 -1.81 -1.20
N LYS A 139 -16.27 -2.85 -0.60
CA LYS A 139 -16.37 -4.24 -1.11
C LYS A 139 -17.80 -4.76 -1.20
N ARG A 140 -18.75 -4.12 -0.50
CA ARG A 140 -20.15 -4.53 -0.41
C ARG A 140 -21.01 -4.03 -1.57
N PHE A 141 -20.63 -2.93 -2.21
CA PHE A 141 -21.45 -2.29 -3.26
C PHE A 141 -20.64 -1.76 -4.45
N PHE A 142 -19.35 -1.49 -4.29
CA PHE A 142 -18.53 -0.95 -5.36
C PHE A 142 -17.89 -2.08 -6.17
N ALA A 143 -17.89 -1.96 -7.49
CA ALA A 143 -17.42 -3.02 -8.38
C ALA A 143 -15.89 -3.22 -8.32
N ILE A 144 -15.14 -2.14 -8.03
CA ILE A 144 -13.67 -2.13 -8.04
C ILE A 144 -13.17 -1.51 -6.73
N PRO A 145 -13.37 -2.15 -5.55
CA PRO A 145 -12.89 -1.61 -4.27
C PRO A 145 -11.37 -1.36 -4.25
N GLN A 146 -10.62 -2.04 -5.12
CA GLN A 146 -9.20 -1.81 -5.42
C GLN A 146 -8.89 -0.35 -5.78
N ALA A 147 -9.80 0.34 -6.46
CA ALA A 147 -9.61 1.76 -6.81
C ALA A 147 -9.59 2.64 -5.56
N ILE A 148 -10.48 2.37 -4.59
CA ILE A 148 -10.52 3.11 -3.32
C ILE A 148 -9.27 2.79 -2.49
N LEU A 149 -8.79 1.54 -2.51
CA LEU A 149 -7.51 1.18 -1.91
C LEU A 149 -6.36 1.97 -2.55
N GLY A 150 -6.32 2.06 -3.88
CA GLY A 150 -5.29 2.79 -4.61
C GLY A 150 -5.28 4.28 -4.29
N ILE A 151 -6.46 4.88 -4.11
CA ILE A 151 -6.58 6.26 -3.62
C ILE A 151 -5.98 6.35 -2.21
N ALA A 152 -6.43 5.51 -1.26
CA ALA A 152 -5.93 5.53 0.11
C ALA A 152 -4.40 5.33 0.19
N PHE A 153 -3.86 4.43 -0.62
CA PHE A 153 -2.43 4.11 -0.65
C PHE A 153 -1.60 5.19 -1.36
N GLY A 154 -2.23 6.06 -2.16
CA GLY A 154 -1.54 7.15 -2.84
C GLY A 154 -1.28 8.36 -1.96
N PHE A 155 -2.02 8.56 -0.86
CA PHE A 155 -1.93 9.80 -0.08
C PHE A 155 -0.55 10.09 0.51
N GLY A 156 0.27 9.07 0.75
CA GLY A 156 1.67 9.28 1.16
C GLY A 156 2.46 10.14 0.17
N VAL A 157 2.16 10.04 -1.12
CA VAL A 157 2.73 10.92 -2.16
C VAL A 157 2.35 12.37 -1.91
N LEU A 158 1.05 12.66 -1.76
CA LEU A 158 0.55 14.02 -1.61
C LEU A 158 1.04 14.66 -0.31
N ILE A 159 1.07 13.89 0.78
CA ILE A 159 1.56 14.34 2.09
C ILE A 159 3.07 14.65 2.01
N ALA A 160 3.87 13.84 1.31
CA ALA A 160 5.30 14.08 1.14
C ALA A 160 5.61 15.37 0.38
N PHE A 161 4.90 15.64 -0.73
CA PHE A 161 5.05 16.90 -1.46
C PHE A 161 4.54 18.10 -0.65
N ALA A 162 3.37 17.96 -0.02
CA ALA A 162 2.81 19.00 0.83
C ALA A 162 3.76 19.40 1.96
N ASP A 163 4.36 18.42 2.65
CA ASP A 163 5.29 18.69 3.75
C ASP A 163 6.60 19.32 3.26
N THR A 164 7.18 18.74 2.20
CA THR A 164 8.54 19.08 1.76
C THR A 164 8.59 20.38 0.96
N GLN A 165 7.57 20.65 0.13
CA GLN A 165 7.55 21.82 -0.77
C GLN A 165 6.53 22.88 -0.35
N GLY A 166 5.67 22.61 0.64
CA GLY A 166 4.59 23.51 1.04
C GLY A 166 3.43 23.59 0.03
N GLN A 167 3.42 22.72 -0.99
CA GLN A 167 2.41 22.66 -2.04
C GLN A 167 2.34 21.26 -2.67
N VAL A 168 1.29 20.99 -3.43
CA VAL A 168 1.12 19.73 -4.18
C VAL A 168 1.11 20.03 -5.68
N PRO A 169 2.29 20.07 -6.34
CA PRO A 169 2.40 20.42 -7.75
C PRO A 169 1.81 19.32 -8.67
N PRO A 170 1.57 19.60 -9.96
CA PRO A 170 1.02 18.61 -10.90
C PRO A 170 1.78 17.29 -10.95
N VAL A 171 3.11 17.29 -10.82
CA VAL A 171 3.93 16.08 -10.80
C VAL A 171 3.58 15.14 -9.63
N ALA A 172 3.20 15.69 -8.47
CA ALA A 172 2.75 14.91 -7.32
C ALA A 172 1.44 14.16 -7.62
N TRP A 173 0.50 14.82 -8.30
CA TRP A 173 -0.76 14.22 -8.74
C TRP A 173 -0.55 13.14 -9.81
N ILE A 174 0.41 13.33 -10.72
CA ILE A 174 0.75 12.32 -11.72
C ILE A 174 1.40 11.10 -11.05
N MET A 175 2.30 11.31 -10.09
CA MET A 175 2.88 10.23 -9.29
C MET A 175 1.81 9.49 -8.46
N PHE A 176 0.87 10.23 -7.86
CA PHE A 176 -0.30 9.67 -7.18
C PHE A 176 -1.14 8.82 -8.13
N LEU A 177 -1.42 9.31 -9.34
CA LEU A 177 -2.19 8.59 -10.35
C LEU A 177 -1.46 7.32 -10.84
N GLY A 178 -0.13 7.40 -10.99
CA GLY A 178 0.71 6.23 -11.24
C GLY A 178 0.56 5.18 -10.15
N ASN A 179 0.73 5.59 -8.89
CA ASN A 179 0.52 4.69 -7.75
C ASN A 179 -0.90 4.10 -7.71
N PHE A 180 -1.92 4.89 -8.02
CA PHE A 180 -3.31 4.43 -8.10
C PHE A 180 -3.47 3.29 -9.10
N PHE A 181 -2.93 3.42 -10.32
CA PHE A 181 -2.98 2.34 -11.31
C PHE A 181 -2.16 1.13 -10.90
N TRP A 182 -0.97 1.35 -10.31
CA TRP A 182 -0.16 0.25 -9.79
C TRP A 182 -0.89 -0.52 -8.68
N ALA A 183 -1.57 0.18 -7.79
CA ALA A 183 -2.39 -0.41 -6.74
C ALA A 183 -3.56 -1.23 -7.27
N ILE A 184 -4.27 -0.73 -8.29
CA ILE A 184 -5.29 -1.52 -8.97
C ILE A 184 -4.66 -2.77 -9.61
N ALA A 185 -3.49 -2.66 -10.23
CA ALA A 185 -2.84 -3.81 -10.87
C ALA A 185 -2.52 -4.92 -9.84
N TYR A 186 -1.74 -4.62 -8.80
CA TYR A 186 -1.35 -5.65 -7.84
C TYR A 186 -2.51 -6.15 -6.98
N ASP A 187 -3.48 -5.30 -6.63
CA ASP A 187 -4.60 -5.70 -5.78
C ASP A 187 -5.68 -6.43 -6.59
N THR A 188 -5.73 -6.25 -7.91
CA THR A 188 -6.51 -7.11 -8.81
C THR A 188 -5.87 -8.50 -8.89
N VAL A 189 -4.55 -8.59 -9.04
CA VAL A 189 -3.85 -9.89 -8.97
C VAL A 189 -4.09 -10.57 -7.62
N TYR A 190 -4.11 -9.81 -6.54
CA TYR A 190 -4.46 -10.33 -5.21
C TYR A 190 -5.90 -10.84 -5.15
N ALA A 191 -6.86 -10.09 -5.69
CA ALA A 191 -8.27 -10.47 -5.72
C ALA A 191 -8.54 -11.70 -6.60
N MET A 192 -7.71 -11.97 -7.62
CA MET A 192 -7.81 -13.21 -8.40
C MET A 192 -7.58 -14.46 -7.54
N VAL A 193 -6.81 -14.36 -6.45
CA VAL A 193 -6.57 -15.45 -5.49
C VAL A 193 -7.84 -15.78 -4.69
N ASP A 194 -8.65 -14.77 -4.39
CA ASP A 194 -9.85 -14.88 -3.54
C ASP A 194 -11.17 -14.93 -4.36
N ARG A 195 -11.10 -14.88 -5.71
CA ARG A 195 -12.27 -14.81 -6.62
C ARG A 195 -13.37 -15.81 -6.30
N ASP A 196 -13.04 -17.10 -6.17
CA ASP A 196 -14.05 -18.15 -5.93
C ASP A 196 -14.77 -17.98 -4.59
N ASP A 197 -14.05 -17.47 -3.57
CA ASP A 197 -14.59 -17.26 -2.23
C ASP A 197 -15.43 -15.97 -2.21
N ASP A 198 -14.99 -14.92 -2.91
CA ASP A 198 -15.74 -13.66 -3.06
C ASP A 198 -17.09 -13.87 -3.77
N VAL A 199 -17.11 -14.67 -4.85
CA VAL A 199 -18.35 -15.01 -5.58
C VAL A 199 -19.35 -15.74 -4.67
N LYS A 200 -18.88 -16.71 -3.87
CA LYS A 200 -19.75 -17.45 -2.93
C LYS A 200 -20.33 -16.58 -1.83
N LEU A 201 -19.61 -15.52 -1.44
CA LEU A 201 -20.03 -14.60 -0.40
C LEU A 201 -20.81 -13.39 -0.93
N GLY A 202 -21.00 -13.29 -2.25
CA GLY A 202 -21.67 -12.16 -2.89
C GLY A 202 -20.90 -10.84 -2.78
N LEU A 203 -19.58 -10.90 -2.61
CA LEU A 203 -18.71 -9.74 -2.54
C LEU A 203 -18.34 -9.25 -3.95
N ARG A 204 -18.00 -7.97 -4.06
CA ARG A 204 -17.53 -7.36 -5.32
C ARG A 204 -16.03 -7.15 -5.27
N SER A 205 -15.34 -7.47 -6.37
CA SER A 205 -13.91 -7.22 -6.54
C SER A 205 -13.59 -6.95 -8.00
N SER A 206 -12.47 -6.28 -8.27
CA SER A 206 -12.01 -6.04 -9.65
C SER A 206 -11.83 -7.34 -10.43
N ALA A 207 -11.36 -8.40 -9.78
CA ALA A 207 -11.25 -9.72 -10.39
C ALA A 207 -12.61 -10.26 -10.84
N ILE A 208 -13.70 -10.06 -10.07
CA ILE A 208 -15.04 -10.45 -10.51
C ILE A 208 -15.54 -9.52 -11.63
N THR A 209 -15.38 -8.20 -11.45
CA THR A 209 -15.88 -7.18 -12.38
C THR A 209 -15.25 -7.28 -13.76
N PHE A 210 -13.93 -7.49 -13.84
CA PHE A 210 -13.24 -7.65 -15.11
C PHE A 210 -13.44 -9.05 -15.71
N GLY A 211 -13.80 -10.05 -14.91
CA GLY A 211 -14.04 -11.42 -15.37
C GLY A 211 -12.86 -11.95 -16.19
N GLN A 212 -13.13 -12.34 -17.45
CA GLN A 212 -12.12 -12.84 -18.40
C GLN A 212 -11.09 -11.78 -18.84
N PHE A 213 -11.41 -10.49 -18.68
CA PHE A 213 -10.55 -9.36 -19.07
C PHE A 213 -9.61 -8.91 -17.94
N ASP A 214 -9.62 -9.59 -16.80
CA ASP A 214 -8.73 -9.34 -15.65
C ASP A 214 -7.26 -9.14 -16.04
N LEU A 215 -6.72 -10.00 -16.90
CA LEU A 215 -5.34 -9.94 -17.38
C LEU A 215 -5.07 -8.68 -18.21
N ILE A 216 -6.01 -8.31 -19.08
CA ILE A 216 -5.92 -7.10 -19.90
C ILE A 216 -6.00 -5.87 -19.00
N ALA A 217 -6.93 -5.86 -18.05
CA ALA A 217 -7.09 -4.76 -17.09
C ALA A 217 -5.81 -4.57 -16.25
N VAL A 218 -5.21 -5.65 -15.74
CA VAL A 218 -3.92 -5.60 -15.02
C VAL A 218 -2.81 -5.06 -15.92
N GLY A 219 -2.70 -5.56 -17.15
CA GLY A 219 -1.71 -5.08 -18.11
C GLY A 219 -1.86 -3.59 -18.45
N LEU A 220 -3.10 -3.13 -18.67
CA LEU A 220 -3.40 -1.72 -18.90
C LEU A 220 -3.07 -0.86 -17.68
N CYS A 221 -3.38 -1.32 -16.47
CA CYS A 221 -3.02 -0.61 -15.24
C CYS A 221 -1.50 -0.48 -15.08
N TYR A 222 -0.72 -1.53 -15.35
CA TYR A 222 0.73 -1.42 -15.37
C TYR A 222 1.22 -0.46 -16.47
N ALA A 223 0.64 -0.50 -17.67
CA ALA A 223 1.02 0.41 -18.74
C ALA A 223 0.75 1.88 -18.38
N LEU A 224 -0.42 2.17 -17.79
CA LEU A 224 -0.79 3.51 -17.32
C LEU A 224 0.09 3.96 -16.15
N PHE A 225 0.43 3.05 -15.23
CA PHE A 225 1.43 3.32 -14.18
C PHE A 225 2.77 3.73 -14.80
N MET A 226 3.32 2.94 -15.72
CA MET A 226 4.59 3.23 -16.37
C MET A 226 4.54 4.53 -17.17
N TRP A 227 3.41 4.85 -17.80
CA TRP A 227 3.20 6.11 -18.51
C TRP A 227 3.18 7.31 -17.56
N CYS A 228 2.51 7.21 -16.41
CA CYS A 228 2.57 8.26 -15.38
C CYS A 228 4.03 8.45 -14.89
N MET A 229 4.74 7.35 -14.63
CA MET A 229 6.14 7.42 -14.19
C MET A 229 7.09 7.93 -15.29
N LEU A 230 6.74 7.78 -16.57
CA LEU A 230 7.48 8.41 -17.67
C LEU A 230 7.41 9.94 -17.54
N ILE A 231 6.20 10.49 -17.31
CA ILE A 231 5.97 11.92 -17.15
C ILE A 231 6.67 12.46 -15.89
N VAL A 232 6.62 11.71 -14.78
CA VAL A 232 7.37 12.04 -13.56
C VAL A 232 8.87 12.13 -13.84
N GLY A 233 9.42 11.17 -14.59
CA GLY A 233 10.84 11.16 -14.98
C GLY A 233 11.25 12.35 -15.83
N GLN A 234 10.38 12.78 -16.76
CA GLN A 234 10.60 13.97 -17.58
C GLN A 234 10.56 15.27 -16.78
N SER A 235 9.95 15.25 -15.59
CA SER A 235 9.84 16.39 -14.69
C SER A 235 10.97 16.46 -13.65
N LEU A 236 11.95 15.56 -13.71
CA LEU A 236 13.06 15.54 -12.77
C LEU A 236 13.96 16.78 -12.93
N PRO A 237 14.36 17.45 -11.84
CA PRO A 237 15.34 18.52 -11.90
C PRO A 237 16.75 17.95 -12.15
N GLY A 238 17.58 18.63 -12.96
CA GLY A 238 18.99 18.27 -13.14
C GLY A 238 19.64 18.84 -14.42
N PRO A 239 20.96 19.12 -14.41
CA PRO A 239 21.66 19.67 -15.57
C PRO A 239 21.81 18.60 -16.68
N GLY A 240 21.31 18.91 -17.88
CA GLY A 240 21.60 18.15 -19.10
C GLY A 240 20.51 17.20 -19.62
N GLY A 241 19.35 17.09 -18.95
CA GLY A 241 18.20 16.30 -19.43
C GLY A 241 18.41 14.79 -19.53
N SER A 242 19.62 14.28 -19.27
CA SER A 242 19.96 12.87 -19.28
C SER A 242 19.76 12.26 -17.89
N HIS A 243 18.52 11.92 -17.56
CA HIS A 243 18.19 11.16 -16.34
C HIS A 243 18.46 9.66 -16.51
N LEU A 244 19.67 9.30 -16.94
CA LEU A 244 20.03 7.93 -17.34
C LEU A 244 19.70 6.90 -16.24
N LEU A 245 20.02 7.21 -14.99
CA LEU A 245 19.79 6.30 -13.87
C LEU A 245 18.30 6.10 -13.60
N TYR A 246 17.51 7.18 -13.70
CA TYR A 246 16.05 7.10 -13.67
C TYR A 246 15.51 6.19 -14.78
N TRP A 247 15.97 6.38 -16.02
CA TRP A 247 15.51 5.59 -17.15
C TRP A 247 15.87 4.11 -17.03
N LEU A 248 17.03 3.77 -16.47
CA LEU A 248 17.37 2.38 -16.14
C LEU A 248 16.38 1.78 -15.14
N GLY A 249 16.06 2.50 -14.06
CA GLY A 249 15.03 2.08 -13.10
C GLY A 249 13.66 1.91 -13.74
N TRP A 250 13.29 2.81 -14.65
CA TRP A 250 12.04 2.75 -15.41
C TRP A 250 11.99 1.49 -16.31
N PHE A 251 13.04 1.19 -17.08
CA PHE A 251 13.09 0.02 -17.96
C PHE A 251 13.09 -1.30 -17.16
N VAL A 252 13.83 -1.37 -16.06
CA VAL A 252 13.81 -2.54 -15.16
C VAL A 252 12.39 -2.75 -14.64
N THR A 253 11.71 -1.69 -14.21
CA THR A 253 10.34 -1.77 -13.70
C THR A 253 9.33 -2.17 -14.78
N ALA A 254 9.47 -1.64 -16.00
CA ALA A 254 8.67 -2.04 -17.15
C ALA A 254 8.82 -3.55 -17.45
N GLY A 255 10.06 -4.06 -17.42
CA GLY A 255 10.37 -5.48 -17.55
C GLY A 255 9.70 -6.33 -16.48
N LEU A 256 9.78 -5.91 -15.20
CA LEU A 256 9.11 -6.59 -14.09
C LEU A 256 7.59 -6.64 -14.27
N CYS A 257 6.96 -5.52 -14.66
CA CYS A 257 5.53 -5.47 -14.92
C CYS A 257 5.11 -6.43 -16.05
N GLY A 258 5.87 -6.45 -17.15
CA GLY A 258 5.65 -7.40 -18.25
C GLY A 258 5.78 -8.85 -17.80
N LEU A 259 6.83 -9.18 -17.03
CA LEU A 259 7.02 -10.51 -16.46
C LEU A 259 5.87 -10.93 -15.53
N PHE A 260 5.33 -9.99 -14.74
CA PHE A 260 4.20 -10.28 -13.86
C PHE A 260 2.93 -10.60 -14.64
N VAL A 261 2.62 -9.85 -15.69
CA VAL A 261 1.48 -10.16 -16.58
C VAL A 261 1.64 -11.54 -17.21
N LEU A 262 2.85 -11.91 -17.67
CA LEU A 262 3.11 -13.24 -18.23
C LEU A 262 2.92 -14.35 -17.18
N LYS A 263 3.41 -14.14 -15.94
CA LYS A 263 3.30 -15.12 -14.85
C LYS A 263 1.87 -15.40 -14.42
N ILE A 264 0.98 -14.40 -14.46
CA ILE A 264 -0.43 -14.59 -14.05
C ILE A 264 -1.33 -15.07 -15.20
N ARG A 265 -0.80 -15.31 -16.40
CA ARG A 265 -1.59 -15.67 -17.60
C ARG A 265 -2.46 -16.91 -17.39
N ALA A 266 -1.95 -17.90 -16.65
CA ALA A 266 -2.66 -19.13 -16.32
C ALA A 266 -3.74 -18.93 -15.22
N ARG A 267 -3.77 -17.76 -14.56
CA ARG A 267 -4.68 -17.43 -13.44
C ARG A 267 -4.59 -18.43 -12.28
N ASP A 268 -3.44 -19.08 -12.14
CA ASP A 268 -3.16 -19.97 -11.03
C ASP A 268 -3.09 -19.18 -9.71
N ARG A 269 -3.72 -19.71 -8.65
CA ARG A 269 -3.88 -19.00 -7.37
C ARG A 269 -2.52 -18.76 -6.71
N ASP A 270 -1.64 -19.75 -6.73
CA ASP A 270 -0.33 -19.66 -6.07
C ASP A 270 0.59 -18.70 -6.82
N GLN A 271 0.56 -18.73 -8.16
CA GLN A 271 1.29 -17.78 -8.99
C GLN A 271 0.77 -16.35 -8.82
N CYS A 272 -0.56 -16.13 -8.78
CA CYS A 272 -1.13 -14.81 -8.52
C CYS A 272 -0.70 -14.29 -7.14
N PHE A 273 -0.75 -15.12 -6.10
CA PHE A 273 -0.29 -14.72 -4.76
C PHE A 273 1.21 -14.44 -4.72
N ALA A 274 2.02 -15.22 -5.45
CA ALA A 274 3.45 -14.96 -5.59
C ALA A 274 3.73 -13.63 -6.30
N VAL A 275 2.99 -13.31 -7.37
CA VAL A 275 3.12 -12.05 -8.12
C VAL A 275 2.65 -10.85 -7.29
N PHE A 276 1.58 -10.98 -6.50
CA PHE A 276 1.19 -9.94 -5.54
C PHE A 276 2.32 -9.64 -4.55
N ARG A 277 2.97 -10.66 -3.98
CA ARG A 277 4.12 -10.45 -3.09
C ARG A 277 5.32 -9.85 -3.82
N ALA A 278 5.57 -10.30 -5.05
CA ALA A 278 6.65 -9.81 -5.88
C ALA A 278 6.46 -8.36 -6.33
N ASN A 279 5.24 -7.81 -6.28
CA ASN A 279 5.04 -6.39 -6.58
C ASN A 279 5.86 -5.46 -5.68
N ASN A 280 6.25 -5.90 -4.48
CA ASN A 280 7.25 -5.18 -3.69
C ASN A 280 8.52 -4.80 -4.51
N TYR A 281 8.95 -5.65 -5.44
CA TYR A 281 10.12 -5.39 -6.29
C TYR A 281 9.90 -4.33 -7.37
N VAL A 282 8.66 -3.93 -7.67
CA VAL A 282 8.37 -2.77 -8.55
C VAL A 282 8.71 -1.46 -7.83
N GLY A 283 8.56 -1.45 -6.51
CA GLY A 283 8.94 -0.37 -5.60
C GLY A 283 10.40 0.07 -5.71
N ILE A 284 11.28 -0.93 -5.75
CA ILE A 284 12.71 -0.79 -5.46
C ILE A 284 13.48 -0.06 -6.58
N PRO A 285 13.36 -0.43 -7.87
CA PRO A 285 14.14 0.19 -8.92
C PRO A 285 13.90 1.69 -9.03
N PHE A 286 12.66 2.15 -8.87
CA PHE A 286 12.35 3.58 -8.88
C PHE A 286 12.98 4.32 -7.72
N LEU A 287 12.94 3.76 -6.50
CA LEU A 287 13.55 4.43 -5.35
C LEU A 287 15.07 4.52 -5.53
N ILE A 288 15.74 3.41 -5.86
CA ILE A 288 17.19 3.38 -6.09
C ILE A 288 17.56 4.35 -7.21
N ALA A 289 16.79 4.37 -8.29
CA ALA A 289 17.05 5.25 -9.42
C ALA A 289 16.91 6.74 -9.04
N LEU A 290 15.90 7.10 -8.24
CA LEU A 290 15.75 8.46 -7.71
C LEU A 290 16.90 8.84 -6.77
N MET A 291 17.27 7.96 -5.85
CA MET A 291 18.40 8.17 -4.92
C MET A 291 19.72 8.42 -5.66
N LEU A 292 20.04 7.57 -6.63
CA LEU A 292 21.29 7.69 -7.39
C LEU A 292 21.27 8.88 -8.35
N GLN A 293 20.11 9.23 -8.91
CA GLN A 293 19.97 10.32 -9.87
C GLN A 293 20.00 11.70 -9.21
N LEU A 294 19.36 11.84 -8.04
CA LEU A 294 19.26 13.12 -7.31
C LEU A 294 20.38 13.31 -6.28
N GLY A 295 21.11 12.24 -5.96
CA GLY A 295 22.20 12.26 -4.98
C GLY A 295 21.75 11.93 -3.55
N PHE A 296 22.76 11.68 -2.71
CA PHE A 296 22.63 11.52 -1.26
C PHE A 296 22.89 12.82 -0.53
#